data_AF-A0A9D2CZD1-F1
#
_entry.id   AF-A0A9D2CZD1-F1
#
_cell.length_a   1.000
_cell.length_b   1.000
_cell.length_c   1.000
_cell.angle_alpha   90.00
_cell.angle_beta   90.00
_cell.angle_gamma   90.00
#
_symmetry.space_group_name_H-M   'P 1'
#
loop_
_entity.id
_entity.type
_entity.pdbx_description
1 polymer ?
#
loop_
_entity_poly.entity_id
_entity_poly.type
_entity_poly.pdbx_seq_one_letter_code
_entity_poly.pdbx_strand_id
1 'polypeptide(L)'
;MKAYILSVCGAVIISALVVILLPDGKTGKFINGILKLFCLLVMLVPLFGFIRDFRIEQGGEVASEIALDEDFIDHFYGEIAAEEEAMLKKRLEEEYSVTLSVQIGWEFVEYAYNISNVSIKIENFGMYGEDEHILVISEIRNRASEILQTDTEVISVYE
;
A
#
# COMPACT_ATOMS: atom_id res chain seq x y z
N MET A 1 24.44 -14.89 -19.84
CA MET A 1 25.88 -15.24 -19.90
C MET A 1 26.28 -16.04 -21.13
N LYS A 2 25.66 -17.19 -21.45
CA LYS A 2 26.03 -18.01 -22.63
C LYS A 2 26.00 -17.24 -23.96
N ALA A 3 24.95 -16.45 -24.21
CA ALA A 3 24.83 -15.62 -25.42
C ALA A 3 25.87 -14.49 -25.50
N TYR A 4 26.25 -13.91 -24.35
CA TYR A 4 27.28 -12.87 -24.28
C TYR A 4 28.67 -13.45 -24.60
N ILE A 5 29.01 -14.59 -23.99
CA ILE A 5 30.27 -15.30 -24.27
C ILE A 5 30.35 -15.67 -25.75
N LEU A 6 29.25 -16.17 -26.33
CA LEU A 6 29.17 -16.47 -27.77
C LEU A 6 29.37 -15.22 -28.65
N SER A 7 28.78 -14.08 -28.26
CA SER A 7 28.94 -12.80 -28.95
C SER A 7 30.39 -12.30 -28.93
N VAL A 8 31.04 -12.33 -27.76
CA VAL A 8 32.45 -11.94 -27.61
C VAL A 8 33.36 -12.86 -28.45
N CYS A 9 33.19 -14.18 -28.33
CA CYS A 9 33.96 -15.14 -29.11
C CYS A 9 33.75 -14.96 -30.61
N GLY A 10 32.51 -14.75 -31.07
CA GLY A 10 32.20 -14.49 -32.47
C GLY A 10 32.86 -13.22 -33.00
N ALA A 11 32.77 -12.12 -32.26
CA ALA A 11 33.39 -10.84 -32.63
C ALA A 11 34.92 -10.96 -32.76
N VAL A 12 35.57 -11.69 -31.84
CA VAL A 12 37.02 -11.91 -31.87
C VAL A 12 37.44 -12.79 -33.06
N ILE A 13 36.71 -13.87 -33.33
CA ILE A 13 37.02 -14.78 -34.44
C ILE A 13 36.84 -14.07 -35.78
N ILE A 14 35.75 -13.33 -35.98
CA ILE A 14 35.50 -12.56 -37.21
C ILE A 14 36.57 -11.48 -37.40
N SER A 15 36.94 -10.78 -36.33
CA SER A 15 38.00 -9.77 -36.34
C SER A 15 39.34 -10.36 -36.79
N ALA A 16 39.73 -11.52 -36.25
CA ALA A 16 40.95 -12.22 -36.67
C ALA A 16 40.90 -12.66 -38.14
N LEU A 17 39.75 -13.17 -38.61
CA LEU A 17 39.55 -13.61 -39.99
C LEU A 17 39.69 -12.43 -40.97
N VAL A 18 39.11 -11.27 -40.64
CA VAL A 18 39.21 -10.06 -41.45
C VAL A 18 40.65 -9.54 -41.53
N VAL A 19 41.41 -9.62 -40.43
CA VAL A 19 42.83 -9.22 -40.42
C VAL A 19 43.67 -10.14 -41.31
N ILE A 20 43.39 -11.44 -41.35
CA ILE A 20 44.12 -12.41 -42.20
C ILE A 20 43.81 -12.19 -43.69
N LEU A 21 42.58 -11.83 -44.02
CA LEU A 21 42.14 -11.62 -45.41
C LEU A 21 42.58 -10.28 -46.00
N LEU A 22 42.91 -9.30 -45.15
CA LEU A 22 43.30 -7.97 -45.60
C LEU A 22 44.79 -7.92 -45.98
N PRO A 23 45.14 -7.36 -47.15
CA PRO A 23 46.54 -7.20 -47.53
C PRO A 23 47.25 -6.20 -46.62
N ASP A 24 48.55 -6.41 -46.42
CA ASP A 24 49.45 -5.53 -45.64
C ASP A 24 49.64 -4.17 -46.32
N GLY A 25 48.61 -3.33 -46.20
CA GLY A 25 48.56 -1.97 -46.74
C GLY A 25 48.13 -0.97 -45.67
N LYS A 26 48.18 0.33 -46.01
CA LYS A 26 47.75 1.41 -45.10
C LYS A 26 46.30 1.19 -44.62
N THR A 27 45.41 0.76 -45.50
CA THR A 27 44.00 0.46 -45.20
C THR A 27 43.81 -0.70 -44.22
N GLY A 28 44.63 -1.76 -44.31
CA GLY A 28 44.58 -2.89 -43.38
C GLY A 28 44.89 -2.48 -41.94
N LYS A 29 45.82 -1.54 -41.75
CA LYS A 29 46.14 -0.98 -40.42
C LYS A 29 44.98 -0.17 -39.84
N PHE A 30 44.25 0.58 -40.66
CA PHE A 30 43.06 1.32 -40.21
C PHE A 30 41.93 0.37 -39.81
N ILE A 31 41.62 -0.63 -40.62
CA ILE A 31 40.55 -1.59 -40.35
C ILE A 31 40.86 -2.40 -39.09
N ASN A 32 42.11 -2.82 -38.89
CA ASN A 32 42.53 -3.52 -37.68
C ASN A 32 42.34 -2.63 -36.42
N GLY A 33 42.61 -1.33 -36.52
CA GLY A 33 42.33 -0.38 -35.44
C GLY A 33 40.85 -0.31 -35.07
N ILE A 34 39.97 -0.21 -36.08
CA ILE A 34 38.50 -0.16 -35.89
C ILE A 34 37.99 -1.47 -35.30
N LEU A 35 38.47 -2.62 -35.79
CA LEU A 35 38.11 -3.93 -35.28
C LEU A 35 38.52 -4.14 -33.81
N LYS A 36 39.71 -3.67 -33.42
CA LYS A 36 40.14 -3.70 -32.02
C LYS A 36 39.27 -2.82 -31.14
N LEU A 37 38.90 -1.63 -31.61
CA LEU A 37 37.97 -0.74 -30.91
C LEU A 37 36.58 -1.37 -30.75
N PHE A 38 36.09 -2.04 -31.79
CA PHE A 38 34.83 -2.78 -31.77
C PHE A 38 34.87 -3.94 -30.76
N CYS A 39 35.92 -4.76 -30.77
CA CYS A 39 36.09 -5.82 -29.78
C CYS A 39 36.15 -5.28 -28.34
N LEU A 40 36.81 -4.14 -28.13
CA LEU A 40 36.85 -3.46 -26.83
C LEU A 40 35.47 -2.99 -26.39
N LEU A 41 34.67 -2.41 -27.28
CA LEU A 41 33.29 -2.01 -26.99
C LEU A 41 32.41 -3.21 -26.61
N VAL A 42 32.49 -4.31 -27.35
CA VAL A 42 31.74 -5.55 -27.06
C VAL A 42 32.10 -6.10 -25.68
N MET A 43 33.38 -6.01 -25.28
CA MET A 43 33.83 -6.39 -23.94
C MET A 43 33.35 -5.45 -22.83
N LEU A 44 33.09 -4.18 -23.13
CA LEU A 44 32.61 -3.18 -22.16
C LEU A 44 31.09 -3.19 -21.95
N VAL A 45 30.31 -3.87 -22.82
CA VAL A 45 28.85 -4.03 -22.68
C VAL A 45 28.38 -4.44 -21.26
N PRO A 46 28.96 -5.46 -20.58
CA PRO A 46 28.52 -5.83 -19.23
C PRO A 46 28.81 -4.73 -18.20
N LEU A 47 29.83 -3.90 -18.43
CA LEU A 47 30.21 -2.79 -17.55
C LEU A 47 29.18 -1.64 -17.63
N PHE A 48 28.65 -1.37 -18.83
CA PHE A 48 27.52 -0.45 -19.01
C PHE A 48 26.23 -0.99 -18.38
N GLY A 49 26.02 -2.31 -18.39
CA GLY A 49 24.94 -2.96 -17.65
C GLY A 49 25.04 -2.72 -16.15
N PHE A 50 26.23 -2.93 -15.57
CA PHE A 50 26.49 -2.69 -14.14
C PHE A 50 26.28 -1.22 -13.74
N ILE A 51 26.71 -0.26 -14.56
CA ILE A 51 26.47 1.18 -14.33
C ILE A 51 24.97 1.51 -14.40
N ARG A 52 24.21 0.82 -15.26
CA ARG A 52 22.75 1.01 -15.33
C ARG A 52 22.09 0.47 -14.07
N ASP A 53 22.47 -0.73 -13.63
CA ASP A 53 21.91 -1.32 -12.41
C ASP A 53 22.26 -0.48 -11.16
N PHE A 54 23.47 0.09 -11.10
CA PHE A 54 23.90 1.00 -10.03
C PHE A 54 23.20 2.38 -10.07
N ARG A 55 22.74 2.83 -11.25
CA ARG A 55 21.92 4.05 -11.41
C ARG A 55 20.43 3.82 -11.16
N ILE A 56 19.97 2.57 -11.21
CA ILE A 56 18.57 2.21 -10.92
C ILE A 56 18.30 2.16 -9.41
N GLU A 57 19.32 2.02 -8.55
CA GLU A 57 19.14 2.11 -7.09
C GLU A 57 18.76 3.52 -6.56
N GLN A 58 18.72 4.56 -7.39
CA GLN A 58 18.24 5.90 -6.99
C GLN A 58 16.98 6.35 -7.74
N GLY A 59 16.29 5.48 -8.47
CA GLY A 59 15.07 5.87 -9.18
C GLY A 59 14.27 4.73 -9.80
N GLY A 60 14.53 3.49 -9.40
CA GLY A 60 13.70 2.34 -9.75
C GLY A 60 12.64 2.15 -8.67
N GLU A 61 11.39 2.04 -9.09
CA GLU A 61 10.22 1.66 -8.31
C GLU A 61 10.53 0.53 -7.32
N VAL A 62 10.91 0.88 -6.10
CA VAL A 62 10.62 0.06 -4.92
C VAL A 62 9.27 0.56 -4.39
N ALA A 63 8.24 0.43 -5.24
CA ALA A 63 7.00 -0.10 -4.75
C ALA A 63 7.17 -1.63 -4.79
N SER A 64 8.05 -2.22 -3.98
CA SER A 64 7.47 -2.90 -2.83
C SER A 64 6.42 -1.98 -2.22
N GLU A 65 5.18 -2.07 -2.72
CA GLU A 65 4.05 -1.86 -1.84
C GLU A 65 4.46 -2.60 -0.56
N ILE A 66 4.69 -1.85 0.51
CA ILE A 66 4.46 -2.39 1.83
C ILE A 66 2.97 -2.67 1.76
N ALA A 67 2.62 -3.84 1.23
CA ALA A 67 1.25 -4.30 1.15
C ALA A 67 0.85 -4.35 2.60
N LEU A 68 0.00 -3.40 2.98
CA LEU A 68 -0.63 -3.48 4.28
C LEU A 68 -1.32 -4.83 4.30
N ASP A 69 -1.05 -5.58 5.36
CA ASP A 69 -1.77 -6.81 5.61
C ASP A 69 -3.20 -6.39 5.95
N GLU A 70 -4.07 -6.39 4.94
CA GLU A 70 -5.48 -5.97 5.06
C GLU A 70 -6.18 -6.79 6.14
N ASP A 71 -5.87 -8.09 6.26
CA ASP A 71 -6.41 -8.97 7.30
C ASP A 71 -5.99 -8.50 8.71
N PHE A 72 -4.74 -8.05 8.87
CA PHE A 72 -4.26 -7.51 10.14
C PHE A 72 -4.95 -6.18 10.48
N ILE A 73 -5.08 -5.28 9.51
CA ILE A 73 -5.73 -3.97 9.68
C ILE A 73 -7.20 -4.16 10.05
N ASP A 74 -7.89 -5.05 9.35
CA ASP A 74 -9.29 -5.36 9.60
C ASP A 74 -9.51 -5.97 10.98
N HIS A 75 -8.62 -6.88 11.39
CA HIS A 75 -8.69 -7.46 12.73
C HIS A 75 -8.43 -6.42 13.83
N PHE A 76 -7.40 -5.61 13.67
CA PHE A 76 -7.01 -4.61 14.65
C PHE A 76 -8.07 -3.53 14.84
N TYR A 77 -8.59 -2.97 13.74
CA TYR A 77 -9.66 -1.97 13.82
C TYR A 77 -11.01 -2.57 14.20
N GLY A 78 -11.26 -3.84 13.83
CA GLY A 78 -12.41 -4.59 14.34
C GLY A 78 -12.41 -4.74 15.86
N GLU A 79 -11.26 -5.03 16.48
CA GLU A 79 -11.15 -5.07 17.95
C GLU A 79 -11.36 -3.69 18.59
N ILE A 80 -10.77 -2.63 18.01
CA ILE A 80 -10.95 -1.27 18.51
C ILE A 80 -12.44 -0.87 18.48
N ALA A 81 -13.11 -1.11 17.36
CA ALA A 81 -14.53 -0.81 17.22
C ALA A 81 -15.37 -1.58 18.26
N ALA A 82 -15.08 -2.87 18.47
CA ALA A 82 -15.79 -3.69 19.46
C ALA A 82 -15.56 -3.19 20.92
N GLU A 83 -14.36 -2.72 21.23
CA GLU A 83 -14.06 -2.13 22.54
C GLU A 83 -14.82 -0.80 22.74
N GLU A 84 -14.85 0.06 21.70
CA GLU A 84 -15.61 1.31 21.70
C GLU A 84 -17.12 1.06 21.82
N GLU A 85 -17.66 0.06 21.11
CA GLU A 85 -19.06 -0.37 21.22
C GLU A 85 -19.41 -0.77 22.66
N ALA A 86 -18.58 -1.62 23.28
CA ALA A 86 -18.80 -2.08 24.65
C ALA A 86 -18.70 -0.95 25.68
N MET A 87 -17.75 -0.03 25.49
CA MET A 87 -17.56 1.13 26.36
C MET A 87 -18.71 2.12 26.24
N LEU A 88 -19.14 2.44 25.02
CA LEU A 88 -20.28 3.31 24.76
C LEU A 88 -21.57 2.68 25.30
N LYS A 89 -21.76 1.38 25.05
CA LYS A 89 -22.89 0.62 25.57
C LYS A 89 -23.01 0.78 27.07
N LYS A 90 -21.96 0.40 27.80
CA LYS A 90 -21.94 0.43 29.26
C LYS A 90 -22.22 1.82 29.82
N ARG A 91 -21.62 2.88 29.25
CA ARG A 91 -21.84 4.25 29.71
C ARG A 91 -23.29 4.69 29.54
N LEU A 92 -23.87 4.44 28.37
CA LEU A 92 -25.24 4.85 28.08
C LEU A 92 -26.27 4.04 28.90
N GLU A 93 -26.04 2.74 29.09
CA GLU A 93 -26.89 1.90 29.95
C GLU A 93 -26.85 2.35 31.41
N GLU A 94 -25.67 2.71 31.93
CA GLU A 94 -25.50 3.22 33.30
C GLU A 94 -26.12 4.63 33.48
N GLU A 95 -25.91 5.53 32.52
CA GLU A 95 -26.36 6.94 32.61
C GLU A 95 -27.88 7.07 32.45
N TYR A 96 -28.47 6.30 31.53
CA TYR A 96 -29.89 6.40 31.18
C TYR A 96 -30.74 5.23 31.67
N SER A 97 -30.16 4.21 32.34
CA SER A 97 -30.91 3.03 32.84
C SER A 97 -31.74 2.31 31.77
N VAL A 98 -31.24 2.28 30.54
CA VAL A 98 -31.83 1.62 29.37
C VAL A 98 -31.03 0.38 28.98
N THR A 99 -31.58 -0.49 28.14
CA THR A 99 -30.83 -1.58 27.49
C THR A 99 -30.63 -1.24 26.03
N LEU A 100 -29.39 -1.34 25.54
CA LEU A 100 -29.04 -0.97 24.17
C LEU A 100 -28.04 -1.90 23.51
N SER A 101 -28.12 -1.94 22.18
CA SER A 101 -27.17 -2.59 21.29
C SER A 101 -26.49 -1.50 20.47
N VAL A 102 -25.16 -1.47 20.49
CA VAL A 102 -24.34 -0.51 19.74
C VAL A 102 -23.58 -1.28 18.68
N GLN A 103 -23.55 -0.76 17.47
CA GLN A 103 -22.73 -1.24 16.35
C GLN A 103 -22.01 -0.04 15.71
N ILE A 104 -20.69 -0.13 15.59
CA ILE A 104 -19.84 0.87 14.97
C ILE A 104 -19.30 0.30 13.67
N GLY A 105 -19.81 0.83 12.56
CA GLY A 105 -19.22 0.64 11.24
C GLY A 105 -18.02 1.55 11.08
N TRP A 106 -16.92 0.99 10.57
CA TRP A 106 -15.68 1.70 10.34
C TRP A 106 -15.16 1.43 8.93
N GLU A 107 -14.35 2.36 8.42
CA GLU A 107 -13.65 2.26 7.15
C GLU A 107 -12.18 2.61 7.32
N PHE A 108 -11.33 1.92 6.57
CA PHE A 108 -9.90 2.21 6.49
C PHE A 108 -9.64 3.19 5.34
N VAL A 109 -9.40 4.45 5.67
CA VAL A 109 -9.16 5.52 4.69
C VAL A 109 -7.85 6.20 5.02
N GLU A 110 -6.96 6.34 4.03
CA GLU A 110 -5.67 7.05 4.18
C GLU A 110 -4.82 6.61 5.38
N TYR A 111 -4.74 5.30 5.65
CA TYR A 111 -3.97 4.75 6.79
C TYR A 111 -4.53 5.09 8.18
N ALA A 112 -5.81 5.47 8.26
CA ALA A 112 -6.47 5.81 9.51
C ALA A 112 -7.82 5.08 9.69
N TYR A 113 -8.16 4.85 10.96
CA TYR A 113 -9.49 4.40 11.39
C TYR A 113 -10.48 5.55 11.26
N ASN A 114 -11.54 5.35 10.48
CA ASN A 114 -12.62 6.32 10.34
C ASN A 114 -13.96 5.66 10.66
N ILE A 115 -14.77 6.32 11.49
CA ILE A 115 -16.11 5.85 11.84
C ILE A 115 -17.07 6.22 10.70
N SER A 116 -17.56 5.23 9.97
CA SER A 116 -18.47 5.45 8.84
C SER A 116 -19.93 5.53 9.29
N ASN A 117 -20.32 4.73 10.30
CA ASN A 117 -21.67 4.75 10.85
C ASN A 117 -21.68 4.26 12.30
N VAL A 118 -22.52 4.86 13.14
CA VAL A 118 -22.82 4.35 14.48
C VAL A 118 -24.31 4.06 14.57
N SER A 119 -24.66 2.79 14.73
CA SER A 119 -26.03 2.34 15.00
C SER A 119 -26.21 2.08 16.48
N ILE A 120 -27.16 2.77 17.10
CA ILE A 120 -27.57 2.52 18.49
C ILE A 120 -29.03 2.10 18.47
N LYS A 121 -29.28 0.85 18.84
CA LYS A 121 -30.63 0.32 19.02
C LYS A 121 -30.99 0.27 20.49
N ILE A 122 -32.09 0.90 20.88
CA ILE A 122 -32.60 0.85 22.25
C ILE A 122 -33.58 -0.32 22.35
N GLU A 123 -33.19 -1.38 23.05
CA GLU A 123 -34.02 -2.58 23.20
C GLU A 123 -35.06 -2.44 24.32
N ASN A 124 -34.76 -1.60 25.32
CA ASN A 124 -35.67 -1.36 26.43
C ASN A 124 -35.45 0.03 27.02
N PHE A 125 -36.49 0.86 26.99
CA PHE A 125 -36.52 2.20 27.58
C PHE A 125 -36.75 2.22 29.10
N GLY A 126 -36.82 1.07 29.77
CA GLY A 126 -36.96 1.02 31.23
C GLY A 126 -38.28 1.64 31.71
N MET A 127 -38.20 2.67 32.56
CA MET A 127 -39.38 3.34 33.16
C MET A 127 -39.88 4.55 32.35
N TYR A 128 -39.27 4.87 31.20
CA TYR A 128 -39.67 6.04 30.40
C TYR A 128 -40.98 5.79 29.64
N GLY A 129 -41.88 6.77 29.66
CA GLY A 129 -43.13 6.75 28.89
C GLY A 129 -42.92 7.10 27.42
N GLU A 130 -43.86 6.73 26.53
CA GLU A 130 -43.72 6.91 25.06
C GLU A 130 -43.37 8.34 24.63
N ASP A 131 -43.90 9.37 25.31
CA ASP A 131 -43.60 10.78 25.01
C ASP A 131 -42.16 11.19 25.37
N GLU A 132 -41.52 10.48 26.32
CA GLU A 132 -40.14 10.71 26.76
C GLU A 132 -39.13 9.99 25.86
N HIS A 133 -39.54 8.98 25.08
CA HIS A 133 -38.65 8.20 24.22
C HIS A 133 -37.96 9.06 23.16
N ILE A 134 -38.70 9.99 22.53
CA ILE A 134 -38.15 10.89 21.50
C ILE A 134 -37.06 11.79 22.10
N LEU A 135 -37.25 12.27 23.33
CA LEU A 135 -36.27 13.10 24.03
C LEU A 135 -35.03 12.28 24.39
N VAL A 136 -35.19 11.09 24.97
CA VAL A 136 -34.10 10.18 25.35
C VAL A 136 -33.27 9.76 24.13
N ILE A 137 -33.89 9.45 22.99
CA ILE A 137 -33.19 9.14 21.73
C ILE A 137 -32.30 10.30 21.30
N SER A 138 -32.79 11.54 21.40
CA SER A 138 -32.02 12.73 21.01
C SER A 138 -30.84 13.00 21.95
N GLU A 139 -31.02 12.78 23.25
CA GLU A 139 -29.96 12.93 24.25
C GLU A 139 -28.88 11.86 24.07
N ILE A 140 -29.27 10.61 23.86
CA ILE A 140 -28.33 9.51 23.59
C ILE A 140 -27.50 9.80 22.34
N ARG A 141 -28.11 10.34 21.27
CA ARG A 141 -27.38 10.71 20.05
C ARG A 141 -26.32 11.78 20.32
N ASN A 142 -26.70 12.85 21.01
CA ASN A 142 -25.77 13.94 21.34
C ASN A 142 -24.65 13.45 22.26
N ARG A 143 -24.99 12.62 23.25
CA ARG A 143 -24.01 12.07 24.19
C ARG A 143 -23.03 11.11 23.51
N ALA A 144 -23.50 10.27 22.60
CA ALA A 144 -22.65 9.40 21.81
C ALA A 144 -21.69 10.19 20.91
N SER A 145 -22.15 11.30 20.31
CA SER A 145 -21.31 12.22 19.53
C SER A 145 -20.19 12.84 20.37
N GLU A 146 -20.50 13.29 21.60
CA GLU A 146 -19.48 13.82 22.52
C GLU A 146 -18.44 12.77 22.93
N ILE A 147 -18.87 11.53 23.19
CA ILE A 147 -17.98 10.45 23.62
C ILE A 147 -17.06 10.00 22.49
N LEU A 148 -17.60 9.83 21.28
CA LEU A 148 -16.87 9.35 20.10
C LEU A 148 -16.15 10.48 19.34
N GLN A 149 -16.34 11.75 19.75
CA GLN A 149 -15.83 12.94 19.06
C GLN A 149 -16.15 12.94 17.55
N THR A 150 -17.34 12.47 17.21
CA THR A 150 -17.76 12.22 15.83
C THR A 150 -19.06 12.98 15.54
N ASP A 151 -19.32 13.31 14.28
CA ASP A 151 -20.50 14.07 13.90
C ASP A 151 -21.80 13.33 14.27
N THR A 152 -22.81 14.05 14.74
CA THR A 152 -24.14 13.49 14.99
C THR A 152 -24.80 12.90 13.74
N GLU A 153 -24.43 13.34 12.54
CA GLU A 153 -24.99 12.85 11.28
C GLU A 153 -24.66 11.37 10.99
N VAL A 154 -23.52 10.86 11.49
CA VAL A 154 -23.16 9.44 11.33
C VAL A 154 -23.79 8.55 12.42
N ILE A 155 -24.45 9.14 13.42
CA ILE A 155 -25.06 8.42 14.55
C ILE A 155 -26.56 8.26 14.34
N SER A 156 -26.96 7.04 14.04
CA SER A 156 -28.36 6.63 13.92
C SER A 156 -28.82 5.94 15.21
N VAL A 157 -29.80 6.54 15.89
CA VAL A 157 -30.42 5.98 17.10
C VAL A 157 -31.86 5.61 16.78
N TYR A 158 -32.25 4.36 17.06
CA TYR A 158 -33.58 3.82 16.79
C TYR A 158 -34.01 2.79 17.86
N GLU A 159 -35.29 2.43 17.84
CA GLU A 159 -35.92 1.40 18.69
C GLU A 159 -35.93 0.02 18.01
#